data_AF-A0AAF3FQA8-F1
#
_entry.id   AF-A0AAF3FQA8-F1
#
_cell.length_a   1.000
_cell.length_b   1.000
_cell.length_c   1.000
_cell.angle_alpha   90.00
_cell.angle_beta   90.00
_cell.angle_gamma   90.00
#
_symmetry.space_group_name_H-M   'P 1'
#
loop_
_entity.id
_entity.type
_entity.pdbx_description
1 polymer ?
#
loop_
_entity_poly.entity_id
_entity_poly.type
_entity_poly.pdbx_seq_one_letter_code
_entity_poly.pdbx_strand_id
1 'polypeptide(L)'
;MIRIYSSDTWPSRIFWCLVVVTCLVLFLLHSGMMLEFYHSKPTFRQYTDEPLQLEDLPFITICKENGYTAMKNISLKEEEFDVAFRVMRQEFLTVDEYEILRRLENERRVTAEELYTSLSLTCKELLKTLKVSGKGYDACEFASEDLTEYGVCWTVGKWPARRANDRVEIVIKNTKPASNIIVHVHSRLVQPSVMAKGLYIPKDRIAHMIVQPNMVDSLEIGSWGTCSKEWSSKIHLG
;
A
#
# COMPACT_ATOMS: atom_id res chain seq x y z
N MET A 1 38.22 -24.14 42.44
CA MET A 1 37.67 -25.13 43.40
C MET A 1 38.77 -25.86 44.19
N ILE A 2 39.83 -26.36 43.54
CA ILE A 2 40.99 -27.03 44.19
C ILE A 2 41.66 -26.20 45.32
N ARG A 3 41.77 -24.87 45.18
CA ARG A 3 42.41 -24.00 46.20
C ARG A 3 41.61 -23.81 47.49
N ILE A 4 40.30 -24.05 47.50
CA ILE A 4 39.46 -23.96 48.72
C ILE A 4 39.70 -25.16 49.62
N TYR A 5 39.83 -26.35 49.02
CA TYR A 5 40.06 -27.60 49.73
C TYR A 5 41.54 -27.86 50.06
N SER A 6 42.49 -27.23 49.36
CA SER A 6 43.94 -27.43 49.58
C SER A 6 44.64 -26.34 50.41
N SER A 7 43.93 -25.35 50.95
CA SER A 7 44.54 -24.31 51.79
C SER A 7 44.62 -24.71 53.26
N ASP A 8 45.83 -24.69 53.83
CA ASP A 8 46.09 -25.11 55.21
C ASP A 8 45.74 -24.05 56.26
N THR A 9 45.72 -22.77 55.87
CA THR A 9 45.45 -21.66 56.79
C THR A 9 43.98 -21.21 56.73
N TRP A 10 43.36 -21.08 57.91
CA TRP A 10 41.96 -20.68 58.06
C TRP A 10 41.60 -19.35 57.34
N PRO A 11 42.44 -18.31 57.37
CA PRO A 11 42.18 -17.06 56.63
C PRO A 11 42.12 -17.22 55.11
N SER A 12 42.95 -18.10 54.53
CA SER A 12 42.96 -18.35 53.09
C SER A 12 41.64 -18.98 52.61
N ARG A 13 41.05 -19.88 53.40
CA ARG A 13 39.75 -20.50 53.07
C ARG A 13 38.63 -19.46 53.02
N ILE A 14 38.59 -18.56 54.00
CA ILE A 14 37.58 -17.48 54.07
C ILE A 14 37.71 -16.55 52.86
N PHE A 15 38.94 -16.13 52.53
CA PHE A 15 39.20 -15.30 51.36
C PHE A 15 38.69 -15.95 50.07
N TRP A 16 39.06 -17.20 49.80
CA TRP A 16 38.62 -17.89 48.57
C TRP A 16 37.12 -18.17 48.55
N CYS A 17 36.48 -18.45 49.69
CA CYS A 17 35.03 -18.56 49.78
C CYS A 17 34.35 -17.22 49.44
N LEU A 18 34.83 -16.09 49.97
CA LEU A 18 34.29 -14.76 49.70
C LEU A 18 34.42 -14.39 48.22
N VAL A 19 35.57 -14.70 47.61
CA VAL A 19 35.78 -14.52 46.16
C VAL A 19 34.81 -15.37 45.34
N VAL A 20 34.62 -16.65 45.67
CA VAL A 20 33.68 -17.51 44.93
C VAL A 20 32.23 -17.04 45.09
N VAL A 21 31.83 -16.66 46.31
CA VAL A 21 30.47 -16.15 46.58
C VAL A 21 30.23 -14.84 45.83
N THR A 22 31.18 -13.90 45.85
CA THR A 22 31.05 -12.64 45.09
C THR A 22 30.99 -12.88 43.59
N CYS A 23 31.82 -13.77 43.04
CA CYS A 23 31.72 -14.17 41.63
C CYS A 23 30.36 -14.79 41.30
N LEU A 24 29.82 -15.63 42.18
CA LEU A 24 28.51 -16.26 41.99
C LEU A 24 27.37 -15.21 42.01
N VAL A 25 27.40 -14.27 42.95
CA VAL A 25 26.40 -13.19 43.04
C VAL A 25 26.45 -12.29 41.80
N LEU A 26 27.64 -11.87 41.36
CA LEU A 26 27.79 -11.06 40.15
C LEU A 26 27.30 -11.80 38.90
N PHE A 27 27.58 -13.10 38.81
CA PHE A 27 27.07 -13.94 37.72
C PHE A 27 25.55 -14.03 37.71
N LEU A 28 24.91 -14.22 38.87
CA LEU A 28 23.44 -14.23 38.98
C LEU A 28 22.82 -12.87 38.60
N LEU A 29 23.43 -11.77 39.05
CA LEU A 29 22.98 -10.42 38.68
C LEU A 29 23.07 -10.17 37.17
N HIS A 30 24.22 -10.49 36.56
CA HIS A 30 24.39 -10.34 35.11
C HIS A 30 23.42 -11.22 34.31
N SER A 31 23.24 -12.47 34.74
CA SER A 31 22.29 -13.39 34.10
C SER A 31 20.84 -12.89 34.22
N GLY A 32 20.47 -12.32 35.37
CA GLY A 32 19.15 -11.70 35.59
C GLY A 32 18.90 -10.54 34.64
N MET A 33 19.88 -9.63 34.50
CA MET A 33 19.77 -8.51 33.54
C MET A 33 19.63 -8.99 32.09
N MET A 34 20.40 -10.00 31.68
CA MET A 34 20.30 -10.55 30.32
C MET A 34 18.94 -11.22 30.07
N LEU A 35 18.38 -11.90 31.08
CA LEU A 35 17.06 -12.54 30.98
C LEU A 35 15.93 -11.51 30.89
N GLU A 36 16.00 -10.44 31.69
CA GLU A 36 15.03 -9.34 31.64
C GLU A 36 15.09 -8.62 30.29
N PHE A 37 16.30 -8.34 29.80
CA PHE A 37 16.51 -7.77 28.48
C PHE A 37 15.93 -8.68 27.38
N TYR A 38 16.17 -10.01 27.44
CA TYR A 38 15.58 -10.95 26.50
C TYR A 38 14.04 -10.96 26.57
N HIS A 39 13.46 -10.95 27.77
CA HIS A 39 12.00 -10.90 27.96
C HIS A 39 11.36 -9.60 27.48
N SER A 40 12.12 -8.49 27.47
CA SER A 40 11.67 -7.22 26.90
C SER A 40 11.52 -7.25 25.37
N LYS A 41 11.98 -8.31 24.71
CA LYS A 41 11.90 -8.53 23.25
C LYS A 41 12.45 -7.35 22.44
N PRO A 42 13.72 -6.94 22.66
CA PRO A 42 14.33 -5.83 21.94
C PRO A 42 14.50 -6.23 20.47
N THR A 43 14.22 -5.30 19.56
CA THR A 43 14.31 -5.53 18.12
C THR A 43 15.24 -4.50 17.48
N PHE A 44 15.97 -4.93 16.47
CA PHE A 44 16.84 -4.07 15.67
C PHE A 44 16.34 -4.07 14.23
N ARG A 45 16.46 -2.92 13.56
CA ARG A 45 16.13 -2.79 12.14
C ARG A 45 17.41 -2.80 11.32
N GLN A 46 17.46 -3.67 10.33
CA GLN A 46 18.52 -3.70 9.33
C GLN A 46 18.03 -3.01 8.06
N TYR A 47 18.92 -2.26 7.42
CA TYR A 47 18.69 -1.63 6.13
C TYR A 47 19.68 -2.23 5.13
N THR A 48 19.17 -2.70 4.00
CA THR A 48 19.95 -3.27 2.91
C THR A 48 19.43 -2.72 1.60
N ASP A 49 20.35 -2.26 0.75
CA ASP A 49 20.03 -1.81 -0.59
C ASP A 49 20.28 -2.96 -1.56
N GLU A 50 19.21 -3.45 -2.19
CA GLU A 50 19.28 -4.49 -3.21
C GLU A 50 18.98 -3.90 -4.59
N PRO A 51 19.63 -4.41 -5.65
CA PRO A 51 19.33 -3.97 -7.01
C PRO A 51 17.91 -4.37 -7.39
N LEU A 52 17.16 -3.42 -7.93
CA LEU A 52 15.76 -3.62 -8.27
C LEU A 52 15.56 -4.64 -9.40
N GLN A 53 14.70 -5.64 -9.18
CA GLN A 53 14.30 -6.57 -10.23
C GLN A 53 13.06 -6.05 -10.99
N LEU A 54 12.74 -6.69 -12.12
CA LEU A 54 11.61 -6.26 -12.95
C LEU A 54 10.27 -6.52 -12.27
N GLU A 55 10.23 -7.58 -11.46
CA GLU A 55 9.09 -8.05 -10.69
C GLU A 55 8.73 -7.09 -9.55
N ASP A 56 9.72 -6.35 -9.05
CA ASP A 56 9.57 -5.39 -7.94
C ASP A 56 9.08 -4.01 -8.41
N LEU A 57 8.87 -3.84 -9.72
CA LEU A 57 8.37 -2.59 -10.26
C LEU A 57 6.94 -2.32 -9.78
N PRO A 58 6.63 -1.07 -9.40
CA PRO A 58 5.31 -0.74 -8.90
C PRO A 58 4.26 -0.80 -10.02
N PHE A 59 3.04 -1.01 -9.58
CA PHE A 59 1.82 -0.85 -10.37
C PHE A 59 1.33 0.58 -10.18
N ILE A 60 0.84 1.18 -11.26
CA ILE A 60 0.32 2.54 -11.26
C ILE A 60 -1.14 2.51 -11.66
N THR A 61 -2.04 2.68 -10.70
CA THR A 61 -3.47 2.88 -10.95
C THR A 61 -3.77 4.34 -11.18
N ILE A 62 -4.51 4.61 -12.26
CA ILE A 62 -4.94 5.94 -12.64
C ILE A 62 -6.47 5.94 -12.64
N CYS A 63 -7.03 6.79 -11.79
CA CYS A 63 -8.44 7.03 -11.65
C CYS A 63 -8.75 8.47 -12.05
N LYS A 64 -9.93 8.71 -12.61
CA LYS A 64 -10.45 10.06 -12.76
C LYS A 64 -11.41 10.32 -11.61
N GLU A 65 -11.21 11.42 -10.89
CA GLU A 65 -12.16 11.90 -9.90
C GLU A 65 -13.49 12.20 -10.61
N ASN A 66 -14.60 11.62 -10.13
CA ASN A 66 -15.91 11.74 -10.78
C ASN A 66 -15.85 11.37 -12.27
N GLY A 67 -15.11 10.30 -12.59
CA GLY A 67 -14.69 9.94 -13.93
C GLY A 67 -15.74 9.30 -14.82
N TYR A 68 -17.01 9.64 -14.65
CA TYR A 68 -18.07 9.09 -15.48
C TYR A 68 -18.10 9.77 -16.85
N THR A 69 -18.38 8.98 -17.88
CA THR A 69 -18.89 9.53 -19.12
C THR A 69 -20.37 9.82 -18.91
N ALA A 70 -20.85 10.99 -19.37
CA ALA A 70 -22.29 11.19 -19.52
C ALA A 70 -22.80 10.04 -20.41
N MET A 71 -23.53 9.12 -19.80
CA MET A 71 -23.91 7.84 -20.40
C MET A 71 -24.45 8.09 -21.81
N LYS A 72 -23.78 7.51 -22.81
CA LYS A 72 -24.22 7.64 -24.20
C LYS A 72 -25.56 6.94 -24.46
N ASN A 73 -25.99 6.04 -23.56
CA ASN A 73 -27.13 5.15 -23.75
C ASN A 73 -28.18 5.15 -22.63
N ILE A 74 -27.94 5.80 -21.50
CA ILE A 74 -28.85 5.81 -20.35
C ILE A 74 -29.00 7.26 -19.90
N SER A 75 -30.16 7.84 -20.22
CA SER A 75 -30.51 9.22 -19.86
C SER A 75 -30.83 9.26 -18.36
N LEU A 76 -29.80 9.40 -17.54
CA LEU A 76 -29.90 9.77 -16.13
C LEU A 76 -29.66 11.27 -16.04
N LYS A 77 -30.42 11.94 -15.17
CA LYS A 77 -30.14 13.34 -14.86
C LYS A 77 -28.87 13.43 -14.02
N GLU A 78 -28.18 14.56 -14.10
CA GLU A 78 -26.94 14.82 -13.35
C GLU A 78 -27.12 14.62 -11.83
N GLU A 79 -28.31 14.95 -11.31
CA GLU A 79 -28.72 14.72 -9.92
C GLU A 79 -28.83 13.23 -9.54
N GLU A 80 -29.32 12.37 -10.44
CA GLU A 80 -29.45 10.93 -10.19
C GLU A 80 -28.09 10.23 -10.17
N PHE A 81 -27.13 10.77 -10.93
CA PHE A 81 -25.75 10.30 -10.96
C PHE A 81 -24.98 10.61 -9.69
N ASP A 82 -25.07 11.84 -9.21
CA ASP A 82 -24.37 12.26 -7.99
C ASP A 82 -24.83 11.42 -6.79
N VAL A 83 -26.14 11.21 -6.69
CA VAL A 83 -26.75 10.38 -5.65
C VAL A 83 -26.29 8.92 -5.71
N ALA A 84 -26.30 8.30 -6.90
CA ALA A 84 -25.78 6.95 -7.07
C ALA A 84 -24.32 6.86 -6.61
N PHE A 85 -23.49 7.87 -6.93
CA PHE A 85 -22.08 7.88 -6.57
C PHE A 85 -21.82 8.10 -5.08
N ARG A 86 -22.64 8.90 -4.39
CA ARG A 86 -22.55 9.08 -2.94
C ARG A 86 -22.87 7.81 -2.17
N VAL A 87 -23.84 7.01 -2.63
CA VAL A 87 -24.08 5.65 -2.11
C VAL A 87 -22.83 4.78 -2.26
N MET A 88 -22.20 4.85 -3.43
CA MET A 88 -21.05 4.01 -3.78
C MET A 88 -19.81 4.36 -2.94
N ARG A 89 -19.66 5.65 -2.56
CA ARG A 89 -18.63 6.11 -1.62
C ARG A 89 -18.96 5.89 -0.13
N GLN A 90 -20.06 5.20 0.17
CA GLN A 90 -20.58 5.05 1.53
C GLN A 90 -20.80 6.38 2.27
N GLU A 91 -21.10 7.44 1.51
CA GLU A 91 -21.44 8.73 2.10
C GLU A 91 -22.88 8.72 2.62
N PHE A 92 -23.13 9.52 3.66
CA PHE A 92 -24.49 9.69 4.18
C PHE A 92 -25.37 10.38 3.14
N LEU A 93 -26.52 9.78 2.83
CA LEU A 93 -27.51 10.32 1.92
C LEU A 93 -28.57 11.09 2.70
N THR A 94 -29.09 12.14 2.06
CA THR A 94 -30.27 12.85 2.56
C THR A 94 -31.54 12.06 2.21
N VAL A 95 -32.66 12.42 2.86
CA VAL A 95 -33.95 11.73 2.66
C VAL A 95 -34.42 11.82 1.20
N ASP A 96 -34.21 12.97 0.56
CA ASP A 96 -34.58 13.20 -0.84
C ASP A 96 -33.75 12.33 -1.81
N GLU A 97 -32.47 12.10 -1.49
CA GLU A 97 -31.56 11.27 -2.29
C GLU A 97 -31.90 9.78 -2.19
N TYR A 98 -32.38 9.34 -1.02
CA TYR A 98 -32.87 7.97 -0.85
C TYR A 98 -34.09 7.68 -1.73
N GLU A 99 -34.95 8.68 -1.94
CA GLU A 99 -36.12 8.56 -2.80
C GLU A 99 -35.76 8.50 -4.29
N ILE A 100 -34.66 9.15 -4.69
CA ILE A 100 -34.09 9.05 -6.03
C ILE A 100 -33.55 7.63 -6.28
N LEU A 101 -32.80 7.06 -5.34
CA LEU A 101 -32.27 5.70 -5.45
C LEU A 101 -33.36 4.64 -5.56
N ARG A 102 -34.39 4.78 -4.71
CA ARG A 102 -35.52 3.86 -4.71
C ARG A 102 -36.29 3.91 -6.04
N ARG A 103 -36.29 5.04 -6.72
CA ARG A 103 -36.83 5.18 -8.09
C ARG A 103 -35.96 4.44 -9.11
N LEU A 104 -34.64 4.65 -9.06
CA LEU A 104 -33.68 4.01 -9.96
C LEU A 104 -33.69 2.48 -9.86
N GLU A 105 -33.75 1.96 -8.63
CA GLU A 105 -33.76 0.52 -8.36
C GLU A 105 -35.04 -0.16 -8.86
N ASN A 106 -36.20 0.49 -8.64
CA ASN A 106 -37.50 -0.05 -9.05
C ASN A 106 -37.76 0.05 -10.55
N GLU A 107 -37.32 1.13 -11.21
CA GLU A 107 -37.64 1.36 -12.62
C GLU A 107 -36.73 0.60 -13.59
N ARG A 108 -35.46 0.40 -13.25
CA ARG A 108 -34.48 -0.04 -14.25
C ARG A 108 -33.88 -1.43 -14.04
N ARG A 109 -34.04 -2.07 -12.87
CA ARG A 109 -33.45 -3.40 -12.58
C ARG A 109 -31.96 -3.49 -12.96
N VAL A 110 -31.22 -2.38 -12.88
CA VAL A 110 -29.80 -2.33 -13.25
C VAL A 110 -29.00 -2.77 -12.02
N THR A 111 -28.10 -3.73 -12.20
CA THR A 111 -27.18 -4.12 -11.14
C THR A 111 -26.11 -3.04 -10.94
N ALA A 112 -25.61 -2.86 -9.72
CA ALA A 112 -24.58 -1.86 -9.44
C ALA A 112 -23.35 -2.06 -10.35
N GLU A 113 -22.94 -3.31 -10.60
CA GLU A 113 -21.82 -3.67 -11.47
C GLU A 113 -22.02 -3.20 -12.93
N GLU A 114 -23.19 -3.45 -13.51
CA GLU A 114 -23.51 -2.95 -14.85
C GLU A 114 -23.54 -1.42 -14.91
N LEU A 115 -23.96 -0.76 -13.82
CA LEU A 115 -23.92 0.70 -13.70
C LEU A 115 -22.47 1.22 -13.66
N TYR A 116 -21.57 0.57 -12.91
CA TYR A 116 -20.14 0.92 -12.86
C TYR A 116 -19.48 0.80 -14.24
N THR A 117 -19.66 -0.33 -14.91
CA THR A 117 -19.02 -0.59 -16.20
C THR A 117 -19.56 0.35 -17.28
N SER A 118 -20.86 0.63 -17.27
CA SER A 118 -21.49 1.51 -18.26
C SER A 118 -21.20 3.00 -18.05
N LEU A 119 -20.85 3.41 -16.84
CA LEU A 119 -20.42 4.78 -16.53
C LEU A 119 -18.93 5.01 -16.70
N SER A 120 -18.14 3.94 -16.65
CA SER A 120 -16.70 4.01 -16.70
C SER A 120 -16.17 4.69 -17.95
N LEU A 121 -15.03 5.36 -17.80
CA LEU A 121 -14.22 5.77 -18.94
C LEU A 121 -13.52 4.55 -19.51
N THR A 122 -13.64 4.36 -20.82
CA THR A 122 -12.82 3.36 -21.51
C THR A 122 -11.34 3.74 -21.42
N CYS A 123 -10.45 2.76 -21.47
CA CYS A 123 -9.01 3.02 -21.41
C CYS A 123 -8.58 4.04 -22.46
N LYS A 124 -9.13 3.95 -23.69
CA LYS A 124 -8.79 4.86 -24.79
C LYS A 124 -9.30 6.28 -24.56
N GLU A 125 -10.28 6.49 -23.70
CA GLU A 125 -10.77 7.83 -23.35
C GLU A 125 -9.93 8.45 -22.24
N LEU A 126 -9.42 7.65 -21.29
CA LEU A 126 -8.58 8.14 -20.20
C LEU A 126 -7.09 8.23 -20.56
N LEU A 127 -6.52 7.16 -21.11
CA LEU A 127 -5.09 7.03 -21.40
C LEU A 127 -4.82 7.31 -22.88
N LYS A 128 -3.73 8.02 -23.16
CA LYS A 128 -3.30 8.38 -24.53
C LYS A 128 -2.13 7.54 -25.00
N THR A 129 -1.00 7.66 -24.31
CA THR A 129 0.26 7.01 -24.70
C THR A 129 1.10 6.76 -23.45
N LEU A 130 1.75 5.60 -23.43
CA LEU A 130 2.79 5.26 -22.47
C LEU A 130 4.15 5.45 -23.13
N LYS A 131 5.05 6.22 -22.53
CA LYS A 131 6.44 6.31 -23.01
C LYS A 131 7.37 5.68 -22.00
N VAL A 132 8.20 4.74 -22.45
CA VAL A 132 9.25 4.11 -21.64
C VAL A 132 10.58 4.41 -22.31
N SER A 133 11.46 5.11 -21.61
CA SER A 133 12.77 5.56 -22.13
C SER A 133 12.68 6.23 -23.51
N GLY A 134 11.66 7.07 -23.68
CA GLY A 134 11.40 7.85 -24.90
C GLY A 134 10.65 7.10 -26.01
N LYS A 135 10.52 5.77 -25.96
CA LYS A 135 9.73 4.99 -26.91
C LYS A 135 8.25 5.02 -26.53
N GLY A 136 7.39 5.36 -27.49
CA GLY A 136 5.95 5.42 -27.29
C GLY A 136 5.26 4.08 -27.57
N TYR A 137 4.32 3.71 -26.71
CA TYR A 137 3.49 2.52 -26.75
C TYR A 137 2.02 2.90 -26.52
N ASP A 138 1.09 2.05 -26.97
CA ASP A 138 -0.32 2.18 -26.59
C ASP A 138 -0.46 1.79 -25.11
N ALA A 139 -0.92 2.72 -24.28
CA ALA A 139 -1.05 2.49 -22.84
C ALA A 139 -2.07 1.39 -22.53
N CYS A 140 -3.08 1.20 -23.40
CA CYS A 140 -4.15 0.25 -23.17
C CYS A 140 -3.76 -1.22 -23.38
N GLU A 141 -2.65 -1.49 -24.07
CA GLU A 141 -2.12 -2.86 -24.19
C GLU A 141 -1.47 -3.35 -22.88
N PHE A 142 -1.06 -2.40 -22.04
CA PHE A 142 -0.32 -2.64 -20.80
C PHE A 142 -1.12 -2.33 -19.53
N ALA A 143 -2.32 -1.79 -19.71
CA ALA A 143 -3.25 -1.46 -18.63
C ALA A 143 -4.27 -2.60 -18.43
N SER A 144 -4.60 -2.87 -17.18
CA SER A 144 -5.75 -3.69 -16.78
C SER A 144 -6.82 -2.82 -16.14
N GLU A 145 -8.06 -3.24 -16.27
CA GLU A 145 -9.21 -2.63 -15.60
C GLU A 145 -9.23 -3.08 -14.13
N ASP A 146 -9.37 -2.12 -13.21
CA ASP A 146 -9.54 -2.38 -11.79
C ASP A 146 -10.73 -1.58 -11.26
N LEU A 147 -11.68 -2.26 -10.62
CA LEU A 147 -12.82 -1.62 -9.96
C LEU A 147 -12.39 -1.12 -8.57
N THR A 148 -12.54 0.18 -8.35
CA THR A 148 -12.18 0.84 -7.09
C THR A 148 -13.38 1.62 -6.54
N GLU A 149 -13.23 2.18 -5.35
CA GLU A 149 -14.21 3.09 -4.75
C GLU A 149 -14.38 4.41 -5.55
N TYR A 150 -13.44 4.74 -6.45
CA TYR A 150 -13.59 5.86 -7.41
C TYR A 150 -14.35 5.44 -8.68
N GLY A 151 -14.78 4.19 -8.77
CA GLY A 151 -15.28 3.54 -9.97
C GLY A 151 -14.19 2.76 -10.70
N VAL A 152 -14.39 2.55 -12.00
CA VAL A 152 -13.45 1.82 -12.84
C VAL A 152 -12.21 2.67 -13.12
N CYS A 153 -11.05 2.13 -12.75
CA CYS A 153 -9.74 2.71 -12.95
C CYS A 153 -8.87 1.82 -13.83
N TRP A 154 -7.75 2.38 -14.30
CA TRP A 154 -6.83 1.69 -15.18
C TRP A 154 -5.46 1.56 -14.52
N THR A 155 -5.01 0.32 -14.35
CA THR A 155 -3.74 0.00 -13.70
C THR A 155 -2.71 -0.44 -14.71
N VAL A 156 -1.61 0.29 -14.78
CA VAL A 156 -0.45 -0.06 -15.60
C VAL A 156 0.53 -0.84 -14.73
N GLY A 157 0.70 -2.12 -15.04
CA GLY A 157 1.61 -3.01 -14.31
C GLY A 157 2.50 -3.89 -15.18
N LYS A 158 2.13 -4.09 -16.45
CA LYS A 158 2.95 -4.83 -17.41
C LYS A 158 3.82 -3.83 -18.15
N TRP A 159 5.09 -3.73 -17.81
CA TRP A 159 5.98 -2.76 -18.42
C TRP A 159 6.64 -3.30 -19.71
N PRO A 160 6.58 -2.60 -20.85
CA PRO A 160 7.26 -3.05 -22.07
C PRO A 160 8.78 -2.92 -21.90
N ALA A 161 9.50 -4.05 -21.96
CA ALA A 161 10.97 -4.15 -22.02
C ALA A 161 11.73 -3.13 -21.15
N ARG A 162 11.28 -2.97 -19.91
CA ARG A 162 11.74 -1.93 -18.99
C ARG A 162 13.01 -2.36 -18.25
N ARG A 163 13.93 -1.43 -18.03
CA ARG A 163 15.04 -1.55 -17.06
C ARG A 163 14.68 -0.79 -15.78
N ALA A 164 15.26 -1.19 -14.65
CA ALA A 164 14.99 -0.60 -13.33
C ALA A 164 15.02 0.94 -13.31
N ASN A 165 15.93 1.56 -14.07
CA ASN A 165 16.13 3.02 -14.08
C ASN A 165 15.41 3.75 -15.23
N ASP A 166 14.55 3.06 -15.98
CA ASP A 166 13.88 3.68 -17.12
C ASP A 166 12.80 4.67 -16.66
N ARG A 167 12.85 5.87 -17.23
CA ARG A 167 11.83 6.90 -17.06
C ARG A 167 10.55 6.48 -17.76
N VAL A 168 9.44 6.55 -17.03
CA VAL A 168 8.10 6.29 -17.54
C VAL A 168 7.32 7.59 -17.60
N GLU A 169 6.65 7.84 -18.71
CA GLU A 169 5.72 8.95 -18.87
C GLU A 169 4.37 8.40 -19.31
N ILE A 170 3.33 8.66 -18.52
CA ILE A 170 1.96 8.30 -18.87
C ILE A 170 1.25 9.58 -19.29
N VAL A 171 0.82 9.63 -20.55
CA VAL A 171 0.06 10.76 -21.07
C VAL A 171 -1.42 10.43 -20.97
N ILE A 172 -2.13 11.23 -20.19
CA ILE A 172 -3.57 11.11 -19.96
C ILE A 172 -4.28 12.03 -20.95
N LYS A 173 -5.39 11.58 -21.53
CA LYS A 173 -6.22 12.42 -22.39
C LYS A 173 -6.98 13.42 -21.54
N ASN A 174 -7.08 14.64 -22.06
CA ASN A 174 -7.87 15.70 -21.47
C ASN A 174 -9.36 15.36 -21.60
N THR A 175 -9.90 14.63 -20.63
CA THR A 175 -11.33 14.32 -20.58
C THR A 175 -12.07 15.50 -19.94
N LYS A 176 -13.20 15.90 -20.52
CA LYS A 176 -14.12 16.86 -19.88
C LYS A 176 -15.06 16.10 -18.92
N PRO A 177 -15.61 16.73 -17.87
CA PRO A 177 -15.25 18.06 -17.33
C PRO A 177 -13.96 18.04 -16.49
N ALA A 178 -13.56 19.22 -15.98
CA ALA A 178 -12.29 19.49 -15.30
C ALA A 178 -12.18 18.83 -13.91
N SER A 179 -12.08 17.52 -13.87
CA SER A 179 -11.82 16.79 -12.64
C SER A 179 -10.35 16.43 -12.48
N ASN A 180 -9.95 16.18 -11.24
CA ASN A 180 -8.58 15.77 -10.95
C ASN A 180 -8.37 14.32 -11.37
N ILE A 181 -7.13 14.00 -11.70
CA ILE A 181 -6.69 12.61 -11.84
C ILE A 181 -6.10 12.18 -10.51
N ILE A 182 -6.49 11.00 -10.05
CA ILE A 182 -5.96 10.39 -8.86
C ILE A 182 -5.01 9.28 -9.32
N VAL A 183 -3.77 9.33 -8.86
CA VAL A 183 -2.75 8.34 -9.20
C VAL A 183 -2.32 7.61 -7.94
N HIS A 184 -2.46 6.30 -7.94
CA HIS A 184 -1.96 5.43 -6.90
C HIS A 184 -0.77 4.65 -7.43
N VAL A 185 0.35 4.73 -6.72
CA VAL A 185 1.48 3.85 -6.94
C VAL A 185 1.40 2.79 -5.84
N HIS A 186 1.46 1.50 -6.19
CA HIS A 186 1.31 0.41 -5.24
C HIS A 186 2.04 -0.87 -5.71
N SER A 187 2.15 -1.85 -4.82
CA SER A 187 2.58 -3.20 -5.18
C SER A 187 1.45 -3.99 -5.81
N ARG A 188 1.78 -5.01 -6.61
CA ARG A 188 0.85 -5.98 -7.19
C ARG A 188 -0.14 -6.58 -6.18
N LEU A 189 0.29 -6.74 -4.92
CA LEU A 189 -0.51 -7.39 -3.87
C LEU A 189 -1.48 -6.45 -3.16
N VAL A 190 -1.37 -5.14 -3.39
CA VAL A 190 -2.19 -4.13 -2.75
C VAL A 190 -3.16 -3.58 -3.76
N GLN A 191 -4.46 -3.61 -3.46
CA GLN A 191 -5.45 -2.91 -4.26
C GLN A 191 -5.47 -1.41 -3.91
N PRO A 192 -5.62 -0.53 -4.90
CA PRO A 192 -5.85 0.89 -4.68
C PRO A 192 -7.19 1.08 -3.94
N SER A 193 -7.17 1.88 -2.86
CA SER A 193 -8.36 2.26 -2.08
C SER A 193 -8.36 3.76 -1.84
N VAL A 194 -9.54 4.37 -1.63
CA VAL A 194 -9.65 5.81 -1.29
C VAL A 194 -8.93 6.12 0.02
N MET A 195 -8.86 5.15 0.93
CA MET A 195 -8.14 5.28 2.20
C MET A 195 -6.61 5.31 2.00
N ALA A 196 -6.13 4.78 0.88
CA ALA A 196 -4.72 4.91 0.52
C ALA A 196 -4.48 6.31 -0.07
N LYS A 197 -3.52 7.07 0.49
CA LYS A 197 -3.16 8.41 0.00
C LYS A 197 -2.69 8.35 -1.46
N GLY A 198 -3.59 8.62 -2.40
CA GLY A 198 -3.27 8.83 -3.81
C GLY A 198 -2.72 10.24 -4.06
N LEU A 199 -2.03 10.42 -5.18
CA LEU A 199 -1.61 11.73 -5.66
C LEU A 199 -2.71 12.34 -6.54
N TYR A 200 -3.22 13.50 -6.13
CA TYR A 200 -4.17 14.27 -6.90
C TYR A 200 -3.44 15.19 -7.87
N ILE A 201 -3.64 14.97 -9.16
CA ILE A 201 -3.05 15.73 -10.24
C ILE A 201 -4.15 16.59 -10.87
N PRO A 202 -4.07 17.92 -10.75
CA PRO A 202 -5.02 18.81 -11.41
C PRO A 202 -4.90 18.72 -12.92
N LYS A 203 -6.00 19.04 -13.59
CA LYS A 203 -6.05 19.11 -15.05
C LYS A 203 -4.98 20.06 -15.62
N ASP A 204 -4.45 19.68 -16.78
CA ASP A 204 -3.44 20.42 -17.56
C ASP A 204 -2.13 20.69 -16.78
N ARG A 205 -1.85 19.90 -15.74
CA ARG A 205 -0.58 19.90 -15.00
C ARG A 205 0.22 18.64 -15.30
N ILE A 206 1.53 18.76 -15.15
CA ILE A 206 2.48 17.66 -15.23
C ILE A 206 2.93 17.37 -13.80
N ALA A 207 2.83 16.11 -13.38
CA ALA A 207 3.39 15.64 -12.13
C ALA A 207 4.67 14.84 -12.42
N HIS A 208 5.73 15.15 -11.69
CA HIS A 208 6.96 14.36 -11.70
C HIS A 208 7.03 13.60 -10.39
N MET A 209 7.15 12.27 -10.48
CA MET A 209 7.28 11.39 -9.32
C MET A 209 8.59 10.63 -9.43
N ILE A 210 9.32 10.58 -8.31
CA ILE A 210 10.46 9.69 -8.13
C ILE A 210 9.99 8.62 -7.16
N VAL A 211 10.03 7.38 -7.62
CA VAL A 211 9.53 6.25 -6.85
C VAL A 211 10.70 5.40 -6.40
N GLN A 212 10.84 5.25 -5.08
CA GLN A 212 11.79 4.33 -4.46
C GLN A 212 11.00 3.23 -3.75
N PRO A 213 10.93 2.02 -4.32
CA PRO A 213 10.25 0.90 -3.68
C PRO A 213 11.05 0.46 -2.45
N ASN A 214 10.35 0.24 -1.34
CA ASN A 214 10.94 -0.30 -0.11
C ASN A 214 10.23 -1.61 0.26
N MET A 215 11.02 -2.66 0.45
CA MET A 215 10.55 -3.90 1.07
C MET A 215 10.71 -3.78 2.58
N VAL A 216 9.65 -4.07 3.32
CA VAL A 216 9.65 -3.99 4.80
C VAL A 216 9.21 -5.32 5.37
N ASP A 217 10.16 -6.03 5.97
CA ASP A 217 9.88 -7.24 6.73
C ASP A 217 9.72 -6.90 8.20
N SER A 218 8.57 -7.29 8.75
CA SER A 218 8.20 -7.03 10.14
C SER A 218 8.08 -8.33 10.92
N LEU A 219 8.43 -8.28 12.20
CA LEU A 219 8.39 -9.44 13.08
C LEU A 219 6.95 -9.80 13.48
N GLU A 220 6.71 -11.09 13.64
CA GLU A 220 5.37 -11.63 13.91
C GLU A 220 4.81 -11.23 15.29
N ILE A 221 3.49 -11.13 15.35
CA ILE A 221 2.75 -10.89 16.59
C ILE A 221 2.91 -12.04 17.59
N GLY A 222 3.10 -11.69 18.86
CA GLY A 222 3.26 -12.66 19.95
C GLY A 222 4.67 -13.20 20.13
N SER A 223 5.51 -13.16 19.08
CA SER A 223 6.94 -13.49 19.19
C SER A 223 7.77 -12.25 19.51
N TRP A 224 7.97 -11.35 18.54
CA TRP A 224 8.88 -10.20 18.66
C TRP A 224 8.31 -8.90 18.07
N GLY A 225 7.14 -8.92 17.42
CA GLY A 225 6.54 -7.73 16.82
C GLY A 225 5.02 -7.69 16.94
N THR A 226 4.39 -6.96 16.02
CA THR A 226 2.93 -6.73 15.96
C THR A 226 2.33 -7.14 14.62
N CYS A 227 3.13 -7.72 13.71
CA CYS A 227 2.70 -8.03 12.36
C CYS A 227 1.91 -9.36 12.32
N SER A 228 0.77 -9.42 11.64
CA SER A 228 0.06 -10.69 11.42
C SER A 228 0.76 -11.49 10.32
N LYS A 229 0.70 -12.83 10.39
CA LYS A 229 1.33 -13.73 9.40
C LYS A 229 0.80 -13.53 7.96
N GLU A 230 -0.36 -12.92 7.81
CA GLU A 230 -0.96 -12.60 6.49
C GLU A 230 -0.45 -11.28 5.91
N TRP A 231 0.37 -10.53 6.63
CA TRP A 231 0.81 -9.19 6.24
C TRP A 231 2.22 -9.16 5.62
N SER A 232 2.91 -10.29 5.55
CA SER A 232 4.23 -10.38 4.93
C SER A 232 4.16 -10.09 3.42
N SER A 233 5.04 -9.19 2.94
CA SER A 233 5.24 -8.71 1.56
C SER A 233 4.46 -7.48 1.04
N LYS A 234 3.94 -6.60 1.91
CA LYS A 234 3.48 -5.28 1.42
C LYS A 234 4.68 -4.35 1.19
N ILE A 235 4.97 -4.05 -0.08
CA ILE A 235 5.88 -2.97 -0.47
C ILE A 235 5.25 -1.67 0.00
N HIS A 236 5.99 -0.93 0.84
CA HIS A 236 5.60 0.40 1.25
C HIS A 236 6.32 1.40 0.35
N LEU A 237 5.56 2.24 -0.35
CA LEU A 237 6.09 3.34 -1.14
C LEU A 237 6.23 4.54 -0.20
N GLY A 238 7.47 4.98 0.00
CA GLY A 238 7.82 6.17 0.79
C GLY A 238 7.69 7.45 -0.02
#